data_AF-A0A2D9JR49-F1
#
_entry.id   AF-A0A2D9JR49-F1
#
_cell.length_a   1.000
_cell.length_b   1.000
_cell.length_c   1.000
_cell.angle_alpha   90.00
_cell.angle_beta   90.00
_cell.angle_gamma   90.00
#
_symmetry.space_group_name_H-M   'P 1'
#
loop_
_entity.id
_entity.type
_entity.pdbx_description
1 polymer ?
#
loop_
_entity_poly.entity_id
_entity_poly.type
_entity_poly.pdbx_seq_one_letter_code
_entity_poly.pdbx_strand_id
1 'polypeptide(L)'
;MGHDATYRVLPDAGSSSAYAMSHSSVNFDRTGFQEDINVVLPVERFHELLEAGEIGGVAEHHFSFMGAGLEPLAYEQSVRQLGRLLRADGVDAAFLTPV
;
A
#
# COMPACT_ATOMS: atom_id res chain seq x y z
N MET A 1 11.18 -1.94 21.72
CA MET A 1 10.18 -2.42 20.75
C MET A 1 10.74 -2.08 19.37
N GLY A 2 11.54 -2.97 18.81
CA GLY A 2 12.35 -2.66 17.66
C GLY A 2 11.94 -3.53 16.49
N HIS A 3 11.57 -2.87 15.39
CA HIS A 3 11.75 -3.36 14.03
C HIS A 3 10.80 -4.46 13.53
N ASP A 4 9.69 -4.03 12.91
CA ASP A 4 8.73 -4.91 12.24
C ASP A 4 9.06 -4.98 10.73
N ALA A 5 9.56 -6.12 10.27
CA ALA A 5 9.85 -6.37 8.85
C ALA A 5 8.64 -6.89 8.05
N THR A 6 7.45 -6.97 8.66
CA THR A 6 6.23 -7.49 8.02
C THR A 6 5.45 -6.38 7.30
N TYR A 7 4.48 -6.78 6.49
CA TYR A 7 3.55 -5.88 5.84
C TYR A 7 2.18 -5.87 6.53
N ARG A 8 1.37 -4.88 6.20
CA ARG A 8 -0.07 -4.85 6.46
C ARG A 8 -0.81 -5.10 5.17
N VAL A 9 -1.80 -5.98 5.23
CA VAL A 9 -2.74 -6.22 4.14
C VAL A 9 -3.90 -5.25 4.33
N LEU A 10 -4.24 -4.54 3.26
CA LEU A 10 -5.29 -3.55 3.19
C LEU A 10 -6.30 -4.07 2.15
N PRO A 11 -7.50 -4.52 2.54
CA PRO A 11 -8.52 -4.93 1.59
C PRO A 11 -8.88 -3.76 0.68
N ASP A 12 -9.16 -4.01 -0.60
CA ASP A 12 -9.74 -2.99 -1.46
C ASP A 12 -11.14 -2.62 -0.97
N ALA A 13 -11.22 -1.46 -0.34
CA ALA A 13 -12.47 -0.92 0.18
C ALA A 13 -13.19 0.00 -0.82
N GLY A 14 -12.60 0.28 -1.99
CA GLY A 14 -13.12 1.23 -2.99
C GLY A 14 -13.23 2.69 -2.53
N SER A 15 -12.96 2.99 -1.25
CA SER A 15 -13.04 4.33 -0.67
C SER A 15 -11.85 4.62 0.23
N SER A 16 -11.31 5.82 0.06
CA SER A 16 -10.29 6.43 0.90
C SER A 16 -10.59 6.39 2.41
N SER A 17 -11.87 6.57 2.77
CA SER A 17 -12.33 6.68 4.16
C SER A 17 -12.14 5.40 5.00
N ALA A 18 -11.88 4.27 4.36
CA ALA A 18 -11.70 2.98 5.02
C ALA A 18 -10.31 2.77 5.63
N TYR A 19 -9.37 3.68 5.39
CA TYR A 19 -7.97 3.51 5.76
C TYR A 19 -7.50 4.57 6.77
N ALA A 20 -6.52 4.19 7.59
CA ALA A 20 -5.93 5.08 8.60
C ALA A 20 -4.40 4.95 8.62
N MET A 21 -3.71 6.07 8.89
CA MET A 21 -2.26 6.14 9.00
C MET A 21 -1.80 5.89 10.44
N SER A 22 -1.16 4.76 10.70
CA SER A 22 -0.68 4.39 12.04
C SER A 22 0.84 4.56 12.22
N HIS A 23 1.50 5.37 11.39
CA HIS A 23 2.95 5.58 11.48
C HIS A 23 3.34 6.14 12.86
N SER A 24 4.38 5.57 13.49
CA SER A 24 4.73 5.86 14.90
C SER A 24 5.62 7.09 15.08
N SER A 25 6.42 7.46 14.07
CA SER A 25 7.35 8.58 14.16
C SER A 25 6.61 9.92 14.28
N VAL A 26 7.00 10.72 15.27
CA VAL A 26 6.51 12.10 15.42
C VAL A 26 6.99 13.02 14.30
N ASN A 27 8.10 12.68 13.64
CA ASN A 27 8.70 13.46 12.55
C ASN A 27 8.16 13.08 11.17
N PHE A 28 7.23 12.13 11.10
CA PHE A 28 6.56 11.79 9.85
C PHE A 28 5.46 12.84 9.56
N ASP A 29 5.59 13.56 8.45
CA ASP A 29 4.55 14.50 8.02
C ASP A 29 3.33 13.72 7.54
N ARG A 30 2.18 14.03 8.15
CA ARG A 30 0.89 13.38 7.85
C ARG A 30 -0.04 14.27 7.05
N THR A 31 0.34 15.52 6.81
CA THR A 31 -0.54 16.54 6.23
C THR A 31 -1.10 16.08 4.89
N GLY A 32 -0.24 15.59 3.98
CA GLY A 32 -0.68 15.10 2.67
C GLY A 32 -1.68 13.95 2.75
N PHE A 33 -1.42 12.92 3.58
CA PHE A 33 -2.36 11.81 3.79
C PHE A 33 -3.68 12.26 4.44
N GLN A 34 -3.60 13.20 5.39
CA GLN A 34 -4.78 13.70 6.10
C GLN A 34 -5.69 14.51 5.19
N GLU A 35 -5.12 15.21 4.21
CA GLU A 35 -5.85 15.95 3.19
C GLU A 35 -6.41 15.02 2.11
N ASP A 36 -5.58 14.09 1.59
CA ASP A 36 -5.98 13.12 0.58
C ASP A 36 -5.13 11.85 0.65
N ILE A 37 -5.75 10.73 1.06
CA ILE A 37 -5.06 9.44 1.07
C ILE A 37 -4.59 8.99 -0.30
N ASN A 38 -5.23 9.44 -1.39
CA ASN A 38 -4.85 9.03 -2.74
C ASN A 38 -3.42 9.47 -3.10
N VAL A 39 -2.81 10.39 -2.33
CA VAL A 39 -1.39 10.74 -2.44
C VAL A 39 -0.47 9.58 -2.03
N VAL A 40 -0.90 8.72 -1.10
CA VAL A 40 -0.09 7.58 -0.60
C VAL A 40 -0.64 6.22 -1.01
N LEU A 41 -1.96 6.10 -1.21
CA LEU A 41 -2.66 4.92 -1.68
C LEU A 41 -3.79 5.36 -2.63
N PRO A 42 -3.51 5.50 -3.95
CA PRO A 42 -4.44 6.03 -4.95
C PRO A 42 -5.56 5.06 -5.33
N VAL A 43 -6.25 4.48 -4.34
CA VAL A 43 -7.29 3.47 -4.52
C VAL A 43 -8.46 4.01 -5.35
N GLU A 44 -8.97 5.20 -5.04
CA GLU A 44 -10.10 5.79 -5.76
C GLU A 44 -9.72 6.13 -7.20
N ARG A 45 -8.46 6.56 -7.41
CA ARG A 45 -7.93 6.82 -8.76
C ARG A 45 -7.83 5.55 -9.60
N PHE A 46 -7.51 4.39 -8.99
CA PHE A 46 -7.55 3.12 -9.71
C PHE A 46 -8.98 2.68 -10.05
N HIS A 47 -9.94 2.91 -9.15
CA HIS A 47 -11.35 2.65 -9.46
C HIS A 47 -11.89 3.57 -10.56
N GLU A 48 -11.48 4.83 -10.61
CA GLU A 48 -11.80 5.73 -11.74
C GLU A 48 -11.24 5.22 -13.07
N LEU A 49 -10.00 4.71 -13.09
CA LEU A 49 -9.40 4.11 -14.29
C LEU A 49 -10.13 2.82 -14.72
N LEU A 50 -10.59 2.03 -13.75
CA LEU A 50 -11.40 0.85 -14.00
C LEU A 50 -12.77 1.23 -14.59
N GLU A 51 -13.44 2.23 -14.02
CA GLU A 51 -14.71 2.77 -14.52
C GLU A 51 -14.57 3.36 -15.93
N ALA A 52 -13.44 4.00 -16.22
CA ALA A 52 -13.12 4.51 -17.56
C ALA A 52 -12.75 3.38 -18.57
N GLY A 53 -12.56 2.14 -18.10
CA GLY A 53 -12.15 1.01 -18.91
C GLY A 53 -10.69 1.05 -19.37
N GLU A 54 -9.85 1.86 -18.71
CA GLU A 54 -8.42 1.98 -19.04
C GLU A 54 -7.58 0.84 -18.47
N ILE A 55 -8.04 0.24 -17.37
CA ILE A 55 -7.45 -0.96 -16.77
C ILE A 55 -8.48 -2.07 -16.63
N GLY A 56 -8.02 -3.32 -16.61
CA GLY A 56 -8.90 -4.50 -16.54
C GLY A 56 -9.36 -4.89 -15.13
N GLY A 57 -8.77 -4.29 -14.08
CA GLY A 57 -9.10 -4.59 -12.69
C GLY A 57 -8.19 -3.90 -11.69
N VAL A 58 -8.59 -3.97 -10.42
CA VAL A 58 -7.83 -3.53 -9.24
C VAL A 58 -7.60 -4.75 -8.34
N ALA A 59 -6.43 -4.84 -7.70
CA ALA A 59 -6.11 -5.95 -6.79
C ALA A 59 -7.09 -5.99 -5.61
N GLU A 60 -7.49 -7.19 -5.17
CA GLU A 60 -8.32 -7.35 -3.95
C GLU A 60 -7.57 -6.90 -2.68
N HIS A 61 -6.24 -6.93 -2.72
CA HIS A 61 -5.38 -6.61 -1.59
C HIS A 61 -4.31 -5.58 -1.97
N HIS A 62 -4.15 -4.56 -1.13
CA HIS A 62 -3.02 -3.64 -1.14
C HIS A 62 -2.12 -3.91 0.06
N PHE A 63 -0.89 -3.39 0.02
CA PHE A 63 0.13 -3.71 1.01
C PHE A 63 0.91 -2.48 1.43
N SER A 64 1.24 -2.40 2.72
CA SER A 64 2.06 -1.33 3.29
C SER A 64 3.13 -1.90 4.23
N PHE A 65 4.29 -1.23 4.31
CA PHE A 65 5.37 -1.55 5.25
C PHE A 65 5.66 -0.34 6.14
N MET A 66 6.11 -0.60 7.36
CA MET A 66 6.70 0.43 8.22
C MET A 66 8.19 0.56 7.85
N GLY A 67 8.53 1.48 6.95
CA GLY A 67 9.90 1.61 6.44
C GLY A 67 10.90 2.17 7.47
N ALA A 68 10.42 2.91 8.47
CA ALA A 68 11.24 3.58 9.47
C ALA A 68 11.69 2.63 10.59
N GLY A 69 12.67 1.78 10.30
CA GLY A 69 13.33 1.02 11.36
C GLY A 69 14.43 0.09 10.89
N LEU A 70 14.25 -0.60 9.76
CA LEU A 70 15.18 -1.62 9.31
C LEU A 70 15.87 -1.26 8.01
N GLU A 71 17.06 -1.84 7.81
CA GLU A 71 17.73 -1.85 6.52
C GLU A 71 16.88 -2.59 5.47
N PRO A 72 16.90 -2.17 4.18
CA PRO A 72 16.07 -2.78 3.13
C PRO A 72 16.18 -4.31 3.02
N LEU A 73 17.38 -4.86 3.23
CA LEU A 73 17.62 -6.31 3.17
C LEU A 73 16.83 -7.10 4.22
N ALA A 74 16.46 -6.49 5.34
CA ALA A 74 15.67 -7.16 6.37
C ALA A 74 14.24 -7.51 5.89
N TYR A 75 13.73 -6.83 4.86
CA TYR A 75 12.38 -7.05 4.32
C TYR A 75 12.35 -8.10 3.21
N GLU A 76 13.49 -8.65 2.77
CA GLU A 76 13.57 -9.51 1.58
C GLU A 76 12.59 -10.69 1.66
N GLN A 77 12.51 -11.36 2.80
CA GLN A 77 11.60 -12.48 2.99
C GLN A 77 10.13 -12.05 2.87
N SER A 78 9.74 -10.96 3.51
CA SER A 78 8.37 -10.42 3.48
C SER A 78 7.97 -9.97 2.08
N VAL A 79 8.88 -9.31 1.35
CA VAL A 79 8.64 -8.89 -0.04
C VAL A 79 8.51 -10.10 -0.96
N ARG A 80 9.31 -11.15 -0.77
CA ARG A 80 9.17 -12.42 -1.52
C ARG A 80 7.83 -13.11 -1.27
N GLN A 81 7.30 -13.02 -0.05
CA GLN A 81 5.96 -13.55 0.27
C GLN A 81 4.86 -12.71 -0.37
N LEU A 82 4.93 -11.39 -0.23
CA LEU A 82 4.01 -10.44 -0.85
C LEU A 82 3.96 -10.62 -2.38
N GLY A 83 5.10 -10.78 -3.04
CA GLY A 83 5.14 -11.02 -4.49
C GLY A 83 4.39 -12.29 -4.92
N ARG A 84 4.30 -13.32 -4.06
CA ARG A 84 3.47 -14.50 -4.34
C ARG A 84 1.99 -14.21 -4.18
N LEU A 85 1.62 -13.34 -3.23
CA LEU A 85 0.22 -12.90 -3.04
C LEU A 85 -0.24 -12.07 -4.23
N LEU A 86 0.54 -11.07 -4.66
CA LEU A 86 0.23 -10.29 -5.86
C LEU A 86 0.06 -11.18 -7.10
N ARG A 87 0.94 -12.18 -7.26
CA ARG A 87 0.81 -13.15 -8.35
C ARG A 87 -0.47 -13.99 -8.24
N ALA A 88 -0.90 -14.32 -7.02
CA ALA A 88 -2.14 -15.07 -6.78
C ALA A 88 -3.39 -14.20 -7.05
N ASP A 89 -3.32 -12.91 -6.76
CA ASP A 89 -4.35 -11.91 -7.10
C ASP A 89 -4.46 -11.66 -8.61
N GLY A 90 -3.56 -12.22 -9.43
CA GLY A 90 -3.63 -12.17 -10.88
C GLY A 90 -3.30 -10.79 -11.47
N VAL A 91 -2.62 -9.92 -10.72
CA VAL A 91 -2.26 -8.58 -11.21
C VAL A 91 -1.05 -8.63 -12.14
N ASP A 92 -1.09 -7.83 -13.21
CA ASP A 92 -0.01 -7.72 -14.19
C ASP A 92 1.06 -6.69 -13.81
N ALA A 93 0.73 -5.75 -12.93
CA ALA A 93 1.59 -4.65 -12.52
C ALA A 93 1.42 -4.31 -11.04
N ALA A 94 2.46 -3.71 -10.45
CA ALA A 94 2.42 -3.17 -9.11
C ALA A 94 2.77 -1.68 -9.15
N PHE A 95 1.95 -0.86 -8.49
CA PHE A 95 2.23 0.56 -8.29
C PHE A 95 2.86 0.76 -6.91
N LEU A 96 4.01 1.44 -6.86
CA LEU A 96 4.78 1.64 -5.63
C LEU A 96 4.79 3.13 -5.29
N THR A 97 4.27 3.48 -4.12
CA THR A 97 4.35 4.84 -3.57
C THR A 97 5.49 4.92 -2.55
N PRO A 98 6.51 5.77 -2.78
CA PRO A 98 7.52 6.05 -1.76
C PRO A 98 6.92 7.03 -0.74
N VAL A 99 6.76 6.59 0.50
CA VAL A 99 6.21 7.38 1.61
C VAL A 99 7.19 7.40 2.78
#